data_AF-A0A6A4I9V9-F1
#
_entry.id   AF-A0A6A4I9V9-F1
#
_cell.length_a   1.000
_cell.length_b   1.000
_cell.length_c   1.000
_cell.angle_alpha   90.00
_cell.angle_beta   90.00
_cell.angle_gamma   90.00
#
_symmetry.space_group_name_H-M   'P 1'
#
loop_
_entity.id
_entity.type
_entity.pdbx_description
1 polymer ?
#
loop_
_entity_poly.entity_id
_entity_poly.type
_entity_poly.pdbx_seq_one_letter_code
_entity_poly.pdbx_strand_id
1 'polypeptide(L)'
;MPMLLNVTSYFHTNIWETCSASFNPSLLEFHRKEIGLDRILYSIDYPFVQMEDGKAFLDELEEGHVLTREEMRQFARETAIELLKLNDYIY
;
A
#
# COMPACT_ATOMS: atom_id res chain seq x y z
N MET A 1 23.40 3.88 19.82
CA MET A 1 23.56 2.49 19.33
C MET A 1 23.59 2.51 17.81
N PRO A 2 24.50 1.79 17.14
CA PRO A 2 24.47 1.67 15.68
C PRO A 2 23.28 0.81 15.22
N MET A 3 22.81 1.01 13.99
CA MET A 3 21.82 0.13 13.36
C MET A 3 22.40 -1.28 13.13
N LEU A 4 21.57 -2.32 13.23
CA LEU A 4 22.00 -3.71 13.05
C LEU A 4 22.01 -4.15 11.58
N LEU A 5 21.16 -3.55 10.75
CA LEU A 5 21.07 -3.78 9.30
C LEU A 5 21.07 -2.44 8.55
N ASN A 6 21.06 -2.48 7.21
CA ASN A 6 20.92 -1.29 6.39
C ASN A 6 19.44 -0.85 6.27
N VAL A 7 19.21 0.36 5.78
CA VAL A 7 17.87 0.97 5.67
C VAL A 7 16.94 0.12 4.81
N THR A 8 17.41 -0.33 3.65
CA THR A 8 16.64 -1.17 2.72
C THR A 8 16.17 -2.47 3.38
N SER A 9 17.02 -3.12 4.18
CA SER A 9 16.64 -4.32 4.92
C SER A 9 15.41 -4.08 5.79
N TYR A 10 15.37 -2.97 6.53
CA TYR A 10 14.23 -2.65 7.40
C TYR A 10 12.94 -2.38 6.61
N PHE A 11 13.00 -1.80 5.42
CA PHE A 11 11.82 -1.66 4.55
C PHE A 11 11.28 -3.00 4.05
N HIS A 12 12.15 -3.98 3.79
CA HIS A 12 11.71 -5.30 3.36
C HIS A 12 11.30 -6.24 4.51
N THR A 13 11.58 -5.91 5.77
CA THR A 13 11.32 -6.84 6.89
C THR A 13 10.48 -6.27 8.03
N ASN A 14 10.45 -4.95 8.22
CA ASN A 14 9.90 -4.33 9.42
C ASN A 14 8.91 -3.20 9.15
N ILE A 15 9.04 -2.52 8.01
CA ILE A 15 8.26 -1.31 7.70
C ILE A 15 7.25 -1.62 6.60
N TRP A 16 6.07 -1.04 6.75
CA TRP A 16 5.05 -0.95 5.73
C TRP A 16 4.74 0.52 5.50
N GLU A 17 4.37 0.85 4.28
CA GLU A 17 3.97 2.19 3.88
C GLU A 17 2.50 2.21 3.48
N THR A 18 1.91 3.40 3.47
CA THR A 18 0.57 3.59 2.92
C THR A 18 0.57 4.71 1.89
N CYS A 19 -0.41 4.72 0.98
CA CYS A 19 -0.58 5.80 0.01
C CYS A 19 -1.34 7.03 0.54
N SER A 20 -1.52 7.16 1.86
CA SER A 20 -2.25 8.23 2.52
C SER A 20 -1.83 9.61 1.99
N ALA A 21 -2.78 10.38 1.46
CA ALA A 21 -2.58 11.71 0.88
C ALA A 21 -1.58 11.85 -0.28
N SER A 22 -1.07 10.74 -0.86
CA SER A 22 -0.04 10.79 -1.89
C SER A 22 -0.53 10.49 -3.32
N PHE A 23 -1.75 9.95 -3.47
CA PHE A 23 -2.43 9.52 -4.72
C PHE A 23 -1.70 9.86 -6.03
N ASN A 24 -0.72 9.04 -6.39
CA ASN A 24 0.15 9.24 -7.55
C ASN A 24 0.61 7.87 -8.09
N PRO A 25 0.13 7.46 -9.27
CA PRO A 25 0.46 6.14 -9.83
C PRO A 25 1.95 5.91 -10.08
N SER A 26 2.68 6.94 -10.54
CA SER A 26 4.11 6.83 -10.80
C SER A 26 4.90 6.60 -9.53
N LEU A 27 4.47 7.23 -8.43
CA LEU A 27 5.10 7.06 -7.13
C LEU A 27 4.78 5.70 -6.52
N LEU A 28 3.56 5.19 -6.67
CA LEU A 28 3.22 3.82 -6.27
C LEU A 28 4.09 2.80 -7.02
N GLU A 29 4.26 2.96 -8.33
CA GLU A 29 5.10 2.07 -9.15
C GLU A 29 6.58 2.12 -8.73
N PHE A 30 7.08 3.29 -8.33
CA PHE A 30 8.42 3.42 -7.76
C PHE A 30 8.56 2.61 -6.47
N HIS A 31 7.69 2.81 -5.49
CA HIS A 31 7.76 2.06 -4.22
C HIS A 31 7.55 0.55 -4.45
N ARG A 32 6.64 0.16 -5.35
CA ARG A 32 6.43 -1.25 -5.70
C ARG A 32 7.72 -1.91 -6.19
N LYS A 33 8.52 -1.22 -7.02
CA LYS A 33 9.81 -1.72 -7.51
C LYS A 33 10.88 -1.81 -6.43
N GLU A 34 10.88 -0.88 -5.49
CA GLU A 34 11.92 -0.79 -4.45
C GLU A 34 11.64 -1.71 -3.26
N ILE A 35 10.40 -1.77 -2.76
CA ILE A 35 10.07 -2.47 -1.50
C ILE A 35 9.09 -3.63 -1.68
N GLY A 36 8.46 -3.77 -2.84
CA GLY A 36 7.47 -4.81 -3.13
C GLY A 36 6.04 -4.39 -2.75
N LEU A 37 5.05 -4.89 -3.48
CA LEU A 37 3.64 -4.54 -3.23
C LEU A 37 3.11 -5.07 -1.89
N ASP A 38 3.71 -6.14 -1.36
CA ASP A 38 3.41 -6.69 -0.02
C ASP A 38 3.80 -5.74 1.13
N ARG A 39 4.52 -4.65 0.82
CA ARG A 39 4.92 -3.61 1.77
C ARG A 39 4.10 -2.33 1.70
N ILE A 40 3.08 -2.28 0.83
CA ILE A 40 2.31 -1.06 0.57
C ILE A 40 0.82 -1.34 0.81
N LEU A 41 0.18 -0.48 1.61
CA LEU A 41 -1.25 -0.55 1.91
C LEU A 41 -1.98 0.66 1.31
N TYR A 42 -3.19 0.44 0.84
CA TYR A 42 -4.09 1.54 0.50
C TYR A 42 -4.57 2.26 1.78
N SER A 43 -4.53 3.60 1.77
CA SER A 43 -5.06 4.47 2.83
C SER A 43 -5.37 5.85 2.25
N ILE A 44 -6.28 6.58 2.90
CA ILE A 44 -6.80 7.87 2.40
C ILE A 44 -6.23 9.06 3.17
N ASP A 45 -6.15 8.98 4.50
CA ASP A 45 -5.94 10.10 5.43
C ASP A 45 -7.19 10.94 5.74
N TYR A 46 -8.34 10.27 5.92
CA TYR A 46 -9.56 10.92 6.40
C TYR A 46 -9.38 11.42 7.86
N PRO A 47 -9.83 12.64 8.22
CA PRO A 47 -10.69 13.56 7.48
C PRO A 47 -9.99 14.66 6.68
N PHE A 48 -8.66 14.61 6.54
CA PHE A 48 -7.89 15.64 5.84
C PHE A 48 -8.00 15.51 4.33
N VAL A 49 -8.15 14.28 3.83
CA VAL A 49 -8.38 13.96 2.42
C VAL A 49 -9.76 13.32 2.26
N GLN A 50 -10.45 13.62 1.16
CA GLN A 50 -11.79 13.11 0.90
C GLN A 50 -11.75 11.66 0.43
N MET A 51 -12.80 10.89 0.74
CA MET A 51 -12.84 9.48 0.36
C MET A 51 -12.97 9.30 -1.16
N GLU A 52 -13.62 10.27 -1.81
CA GLU A 52 -13.80 10.35 -3.25
C GLU A 52 -12.46 10.49 -3.99
N ASP A 53 -11.50 11.23 -3.44
CA ASP A 53 -10.16 11.38 -4.01
C ASP A 53 -9.41 10.04 -4.00
N GLY A 54 -9.54 9.27 -2.91
CA GLY A 54 -8.96 7.93 -2.82
C GLY A 54 -9.61 6.95 -3.80
N LYS A 55 -10.95 7.02 -3.96
CA LYS A 55 -11.66 6.22 -4.96
C LYS A 55 -11.21 6.55 -6.38
N ALA A 56 -11.07 7.84 -6.70
CA ALA A 56 -10.58 8.30 -8.00
C ALA A 56 -9.16 7.79 -8.29
N PHE A 57 -8.29 7.73 -7.27
CA PHE A 57 -6.96 7.13 -7.42
C PHE A 57 -7.01 5.64 -7.77
N LEU A 58 -7.90 4.85 -7.15
CA LEU A 58 -8.06 3.44 -7.51
C LEU A 58 -8.56 3.27 -8.95
N ASP A 59 -9.45 4.14 -9.42
CA ASP A 59 -9.95 4.14 -10.80
C ASP A 59 -8.83 4.48 -11.79
N GLU A 60 -8.00 5.47 -11.47
CA GLU A 60 -6.82 5.83 -12.28
C GLU A 60 -5.83 4.67 -12.42
N LEU A 61 -5.58 3.92 -11.34
CA LEU A 61 -4.71 2.74 -11.38
C LEU A 61 -5.28 1.63 -12.28
N GLU A 62 -6.59 1.41 -12.25
CA GLU A 62 -7.28 0.40 -13.06
C GLU A 62 -7.30 0.79 -14.54
N GLU A 63 -7.69 2.02 -14.86
CA GLU A 63 -7.70 2.56 -16.23
C GLU A 63 -6.29 2.63 -16.83
N GLY A 64 -5.31 3.03 -16.02
CA GLY A 64 -3.91 3.10 -16.42
C GLY A 64 -3.21 1.74 -16.52
N HIS A 65 -3.89 0.65 -16.15
CA HIS A 65 -3.33 -0.71 -16.06
C HIS A 65 -2.00 -0.74 -15.27
N VAL A 66 -1.91 0.07 -14.22
CA VAL A 66 -0.69 0.24 -13.41
C VAL A 66 -0.44 -1.02 -12.59
N LEU A 67 -1.51 -1.64 -12.10
CA LEU A 67 -1.51 -2.90 -11.36
C LEU A 67 -2.42 -3.90 -12.08
N THR A 68 -2.06 -5.18 -12.02
CA THR A 68 -2.98 -6.27 -12.40
C THR A 68 -4.17 -6.33 -11.44
N ARG A 69 -5.22 -7.08 -11.79
CA ARG A 69 -6.40 -7.24 -10.93
C ARG A 69 -6.05 -7.87 -9.59
N GLU A 70 -5.15 -8.83 -9.58
CA GLU A 70 -4.64 -9.49 -8.38
C GLU A 70 -3.83 -8.53 -7.51
N GLU A 71 -2.95 -7.74 -8.11
CA GLU A 71 -2.18 -6.69 -7.42
C GLU A 71 -3.09 -5.59 -6.85
N MET A 72 -4.11 -5.16 -7.59
CA MET A 72 -5.12 -4.21 -7.10
C MET A 72 -5.82 -4.74 -5.86
N ARG A 73 -6.23 -6.02 -5.86
CA ARG A 73 -6.86 -6.65 -4.69
C ARG A 73 -5.90 -6.73 -3.51
N GLN A 74 -4.63 -7.06 -3.76
CA GLN A 74 -3.60 -7.11 -2.72
C GLN A 74 -3.40 -5.74 -2.07
N PHE A 75 -3.14 -4.70 -2.88
CA PHE A 75 -2.91 -3.33 -2.43
C PHE A 75 -4.11 -2.70 -1.72
N ALA A 76 -5.31 -2.82 -2.30
CA ALA A 76 -6.52 -2.18 -1.78
C ALA A 76 -7.10 -2.89 -0.54
N ARG A 77 -6.70 -4.14 -0.27
CA ARG A 77 -7.36 -4.97 0.75
C ARG A 77 -6.47 -6.01 1.42
N GLU A 78 -5.93 -6.98 0.67
CA GLU A 78 -5.40 -8.21 1.30
C GLU A 78 -4.17 -7.94 2.19
N THR A 79 -3.24 -7.07 1.76
CA THR A 79 -2.04 -6.74 2.56
C THR A 79 -2.44 -6.21 3.94
N ALA A 80 -3.47 -5.35 4.00
CA ALA A 80 -3.97 -4.82 5.27
C ALA A 80 -4.64 -5.90 6.13
N ILE A 81 -5.40 -6.81 5.51
CA ILE A 81 -6.05 -7.93 6.22
C ILE A 81 -5.01 -8.84 6.85
N GLU A 82 -3.98 -9.23 6.09
CA GLU A 82 -2.93 -10.12 6.57
C GLU A 82 -2.07 -9.46 7.66
N LEU A 83 -1.62 -8.22 7.44
CA LEU A 83 -0.78 -7.49 8.39
C LEU A 83 -1.50 -7.22 9.71
N LEU A 84 -2.77 -6.82 9.63
CA LEU A 84 -3.58 -6.42 10.80
C LEU A 84 -4.45 -7.57 11.34
N LYS A 85 -4.34 -8.77 10.77
CA LYS A 85 -5.04 -9.99 11.20
C LYS A 85 -6.56 -9.86 11.21
N LEU A 86 -7.12 -9.21 10.19
CA LEU A 86 -8.55 -8.95 10.10
C LEU A 86 -9.37 -10.18 9.67
N ASN A 87 -8.70 -11.26 9.28
CA ASN A 87 -9.26 -12.55 8.94
C ASN A 87 -9.28 -13.55 10.11
N ASP A 88 -8.68 -13.22 11.26
CA ASP A 88 -8.56 -14.12 12.41
C ASP A 88 -9.86 -14.23 13.25
N TYR A 89 -10.99 -13.74 12.74
CA TYR A 89 -12.29 -13.88 13.40
C TYR A 89 -12.92 -15.25 13.10
N ILE A 90 -12.73 -16.18 14.03
CA ILE A 90 -13.58 -17.37 14.19
C ILE A 90 -14.79 -16.93 15.02
N TYR A 91 -15.97 -16.86 14.41
CA TYR A 91 -17.24 -17.01 15.11
C TYR A 91 -17.78 -18.42 14.87
#